data_AF-A0A963MJM4-F1
#
_entry.id   AF-A0A963MJM4-F1
#
_cell.length_a   1.000
_cell.length_b   1.000
_cell.length_c   1.000
_cell.angle_alpha   90.00
_cell.angle_beta   90.00
_cell.angle_gamma   90.00
#
_symmetry.space_group_name_H-M   'P 1'
#
loop_
_entity.id
_entity.type
_entity.pdbx_description
1 polymer ?
#
loop_
_entity_poly.entity_id
_entity_poly.type
_entity_poly.pdbx_seq_one_letter_code
_entity_poly.pdbx_strand_id
1 'polypeptide(L)'
;MHTVPDAIQAADPGVVATRYWHTLSDGRIQCDLCPRYCKLREGQRGLCFVRGRLNDAIVMTSYGSSSGYCVDPIEKKPLHHFLPGTPVLSFGTAGCNLACKFCQNWDISKSRELDTLMDQAEPSLIAHAASQLQCRSVAFTYNDPVIFHEYAIDVAQACREQGVCAVAVSAGYVCPAPRAEFYRSMDAVNIDLKAFSEDFYYRLTGSHL
;
A
#
# COMPACT_ATOMS: atom_id res chain seq x y z
N MET A 1 2.45 -22.33 10.21
CA MET A 1 2.19 -21.34 11.27
C MET A 1 3.51 -20.64 11.54
N HIS A 2 3.92 -19.78 10.61
CA HIS A 2 5.17 -19.04 10.72
C HIS A 2 4.80 -17.61 11.11
N THR A 3 5.00 -17.33 12.39
CA THR A 3 4.82 -16.00 12.99
C THR A 3 5.81 -15.04 12.35
N VAL A 4 5.37 -13.89 11.85
CA VAL A 4 6.30 -12.79 11.58
C VAL A 4 7.06 -12.49 12.86
N PRO A 5 8.41 -12.45 12.82
CA PRO A 5 9.19 -12.08 13.99
C PRO A 5 8.66 -10.76 14.56
N ASP A 6 8.39 -10.72 15.86
CA ASP A 6 7.92 -9.51 16.53
C ASP A 6 8.90 -8.33 16.37
N ALA A 7 10.17 -8.62 16.05
CA ALA A 7 11.22 -7.64 15.80
C ALA A 7 11.50 -7.46 14.30
N ILE A 8 11.38 -6.22 13.82
CA ILE A 8 11.86 -5.80 12.49
C ILE A 8 13.39 -5.75 12.54
N GLN A 9 14.08 -6.35 11.56
CA GLN A 9 15.54 -6.24 11.45
C GLN A 9 15.93 -5.35 10.27
N ALA A 10 16.97 -4.52 10.44
CA ALA A 10 17.41 -3.60 9.38
C ALA A 10 17.96 -4.32 8.14
N ALA A 11 18.37 -5.57 8.29
CA ALA A 11 18.87 -6.41 7.20
C ALA A 11 17.76 -7.20 6.48
N ASP A 12 16.52 -7.14 6.96
CA ASP A 12 15.41 -7.87 6.34
C ASP A 12 15.17 -7.33 4.92
N PRO A 13 15.07 -8.21 3.90
CA PRO A 13 14.69 -7.81 2.56
C PRO A 13 13.36 -7.04 2.58
N GLY A 14 13.29 -5.93 1.85
CA GLY A 14 12.09 -5.12 1.77
C GLY A 14 11.92 -4.07 2.88
N VAL A 15 12.90 -3.94 3.79
CA VAL A 15 12.95 -2.85 4.76
C VAL A 15 13.57 -1.60 4.13
N VAL A 16 12.80 -0.51 4.07
CA VAL A 16 13.27 0.78 3.54
C VAL A 16 12.90 1.94 4.46
N ALA A 17 13.72 2.99 4.43
CA ALA A 17 13.46 4.22 5.16
C ALA A 17 12.24 4.97 4.60
N THR A 18 11.50 5.64 5.48
CA THR A 18 10.32 6.44 5.10
C THR A 18 10.48 7.91 5.52
N ARG A 19 9.62 8.78 4.98
CA ARG A 19 9.78 10.24 5.13
C ARG A 19 8.76 10.94 6.04
N TYR A 20 7.56 10.39 6.19
CA TYR A 20 6.45 11.06 6.87
C TYR A 20 6.33 10.61 8.32
N TRP A 21 7.13 11.19 9.20
CA TRP A 21 7.11 10.94 10.63
C TRP A 21 7.86 12.03 11.41
N HIS A 22 7.64 12.08 12.72
CA HIS A 22 8.42 12.92 13.64
C HIS A 22 8.58 12.27 15.02
N THR A 23 9.59 12.71 15.76
CA THR A 23 9.82 12.31 17.15
C THR A 23 8.88 13.05 18.10
N LEU A 24 8.41 12.36 19.12
CA LEU A 24 7.60 12.91 20.20
C LEU A 24 8.46 13.15 21.45
N SER A 25 8.03 14.07 22.32
CA SER A 25 8.75 14.42 23.56
C SER A 25 8.87 13.25 24.55
N ASP A 26 8.03 12.23 24.43
CA ASP A 26 8.07 11.03 25.28
C ASP A 26 8.91 9.88 24.68
N GLY A 27 9.71 10.19 23.65
CA GLY A 27 10.62 9.24 23.01
C GLY A 27 9.95 8.29 22.02
N ARG A 28 8.63 8.40 21.78
CA ARG A 28 7.96 7.69 20.67
C ARG A 28 8.18 8.39 19.34
N ILE A 29 7.93 7.67 18.24
CA ILE A 29 7.90 8.25 16.89
C ILE A 29 6.49 8.13 16.35
N GLN A 30 5.95 9.25 15.85
CA GLN A 30 4.65 9.26 15.19
C GLN A 30 4.81 9.09 13.69
N CYS A 31 4.10 8.13 13.10
CA CYS A 31 3.94 8.02 11.65
C CYS A 31 2.84 8.95 11.16
N ASP A 32 3.15 9.83 10.22
CA ASP A 32 2.24 10.87 9.68
C ASP A 32 1.74 10.53 8.27
N LEU A 33 1.93 9.28 7.81
CA LEU A 33 1.47 8.84 6.50
C LEU A 33 -0.06 8.92 6.36
N CYS A 34 -0.79 8.45 7.37
CA CYS A 34 -2.25 8.36 7.35
C CYS A 34 -2.86 8.89 8.65
N PRO A 35 -4.17 9.20 8.68
CA PRO A 35 -4.84 9.78 9.86
C PRO A 35 -4.90 8.87 11.09
N ARG A 36 -4.22 7.72 11.08
CA ARG A 36 -4.00 6.87 12.26
C ARG A 36 -3.02 7.46 13.25
N TYR A 37 -2.05 8.26 12.78
CA TYR A 37 -1.02 8.88 13.62
C TYR A 37 -0.40 7.89 14.63
N CYS A 38 0.02 6.71 14.14
CA CYS A 38 0.54 5.65 15.01
C CYS A 38 1.77 6.13 15.77
N LYS A 39 1.74 6.09 17.11
CA LYS A 39 2.83 6.52 18.00
C LYS A 39 3.60 5.30 18.50
N LEU A 40 4.74 5.03 17.89
CA LEU A 40 5.45 3.76 17.98
C LEU A 40 6.64 3.81 18.94
N ARG A 41 6.74 2.76 19.76
CA ARG A 41 7.95 2.39 20.49
C ARG A 41 8.91 1.63 19.57
N GLU A 42 10.17 1.53 19.94
CA GLU A 42 11.17 0.79 19.17
C GLU A 42 10.71 -0.67 18.94
N GLY A 43 10.88 -1.18 17.71
CA GLY A 43 10.40 -2.50 17.27
C GLY A 43 8.88 -2.60 17.05
N GLN A 44 8.08 -1.58 17.41
CA GLN A 44 6.64 -1.64 17.27
C GLN A 44 6.20 -1.40 15.82
N ARG A 45 5.25 -2.20 15.33
CA ARG A 45 4.53 -1.98 14.07
C ARG A 45 3.31 -1.09 14.27
N GLY A 46 3.00 -0.29 13.26
CA GLY A 46 1.74 0.44 13.15
C GLY A 46 0.56 -0.48 12.87
N LEU A 47 -0.65 0.09 12.88
CA LEU A 47 -1.89 -0.66 12.66
C LEU A 47 -1.92 -1.41 11.31
N CYS A 48 -1.25 -0.86 10.29
CA CYS A 48 -1.19 -1.49 8.98
C CYS A 48 -0.25 -2.69 8.90
N PHE A 49 0.54 -2.97 9.94
CA PHE A 49 1.61 -3.97 9.99
C PHE A 49 2.77 -3.77 9.00
N VAL A 50 2.60 -2.98 7.94
CA VAL A 50 3.62 -2.68 6.92
C VAL A 50 4.66 -1.66 7.37
N ARG A 51 4.25 -0.72 8.23
CA ARG A 51 5.15 0.29 8.78
C ARG A 51 5.45 0.03 10.23
N GLY A 52 6.70 0.23 10.64
CA GLY A 52 7.11 0.08 12.03
C GLY A 52 8.25 1.00 12.38
N ARG A 53 8.59 1.04 13.67
CA ARG A 53 9.76 1.78 14.15
C ARG A 53 10.96 0.86 14.23
N LEU A 54 12.07 1.31 13.64
CA LEU A 54 13.37 0.66 13.69
C LEU A 54 14.47 1.73 13.68
N ASN A 55 15.42 1.63 14.61
CA ASN A 55 16.58 2.53 14.74
C ASN A 55 16.18 4.01 14.74
N ASP A 56 15.20 4.36 15.58
CA ASP A 56 14.68 5.74 15.71
C ASP A 56 14.15 6.36 14.40
N ALA A 57 13.65 5.53 13.49
CA ALA A 57 12.93 5.96 12.30
C ALA A 57 11.68 5.12 12.05
N ILE A 58 10.73 5.66 11.28
CA ILE A 58 9.69 4.82 10.67
C ILE A 58 10.26 4.18 9.40
N VAL A 59 10.17 2.86 9.33
CA VAL A 59 10.52 2.06 8.16
C VAL A 59 9.27 1.40 7.58
N MET A 60 9.31 1.10 6.30
CA MET A 60 8.37 0.21 5.63
C MET A 60 9.02 -1.17 5.49
N THR A 61 8.26 -2.25 5.62
CA THR A 61 8.80 -3.63 5.66
C THR A 61 8.25 -4.54 4.56
N SER A 62 7.72 -3.98 3.48
CA SER A 62 7.08 -4.73 2.38
C SER A 62 7.53 -4.25 1.00
N TYR A 63 8.70 -3.60 0.92
CA TYR A 63 9.26 -3.17 -0.36
C TYR A 63 9.64 -4.40 -1.20
N GLY A 64 9.32 -4.39 -2.49
CA GLY A 64 9.62 -5.52 -3.37
C GLY A 64 8.81 -6.79 -3.07
N SER A 65 7.73 -6.68 -2.28
CA SER A 65 6.81 -7.78 -1.99
C SER A 65 5.51 -7.66 -2.80
N SER A 66 4.87 -8.79 -3.06
CA SER A 66 3.52 -8.88 -3.61
C SER A 66 2.71 -9.91 -2.84
N SER A 67 1.39 -9.74 -2.77
CA SER A 67 0.45 -10.76 -2.28
C SER A 67 -0.15 -11.58 -3.42
N GLY A 68 0.46 -11.53 -4.62
CA GLY A 68 0.01 -12.19 -5.84
C GLY A 68 -0.32 -11.21 -6.97
N TYR A 69 -0.38 -11.75 -8.19
CA TYR A 69 -0.63 -10.99 -9.40
C TYR A 69 -1.87 -11.48 -10.13
N CYS A 70 -2.59 -10.56 -10.75
CA CYS A 70 -3.67 -10.89 -11.68
C CYS A 70 -3.68 -9.92 -12.84
N VAL A 71 -3.90 -10.43 -14.06
CA VAL A 71 -4.21 -9.59 -15.21
C VAL A 71 -5.72 -9.57 -15.37
N ASP A 72 -6.31 -8.40 -15.20
CA ASP A 72 -7.74 -8.16 -15.28
C ASP A 72 -8.02 -7.06 -16.34
N PRO A 73 -9.26 -6.94 -16.86
CA PRO A 73 -9.65 -5.75 -17.60
C PRO A 73 -9.71 -4.51 -16.68
N ILE A 74 -9.38 -3.33 -17.20
CA ILE A 74 -9.36 -2.06 -16.43
C ILE A 74 -10.72 -1.74 -15.78
N GLU A 75 -11.81 -2.21 -16.37
CA GLU A 75 -13.18 -2.05 -15.86
C GLU A 75 -13.38 -2.68 -14.48
N LYS A 76 -12.54 -3.66 -14.10
CA LYS A 76 -12.54 -4.24 -12.74
C LYS A 76 -11.94 -3.29 -11.69
N LYS A 77 -11.26 -2.20 -12.09
CA LYS A 77 -10.71 -1.14 -11.21
C LYS A 77 -11.64 0.07 -11.08
N PRO A 78 -12.95 -0.14 -11.24
CA PRO A 78 -13.96 0.88 -11.57
C PRO A 78 -13.59 2.04 -12.51
N LEU A 79 -12.70 1.84 -13.48
CA LEU A 79 -12.17 2.91 -14.34
C LEU A 79 -12.63 2.79 -15.81
N HIS A 80 -13.94 2.85 -16.05
CA HIS A 80 -14.55 2.61 -17.36
C HIS A 80 -14.09 3.57 -18.50
N HIS A 81 -13.70 4.80 -18.16
CA HIS A 81 -13.28 5.80 -19.15
C HIS A 81 -11.76 5.94 -19.29
N PHE A 82 -10.99 5.14 -18.55
CA PHE A 82 -9.54 5.17 -18.58
C PHE A 82 -9.03 3.89 -19.25
N LEU A 83 -8.43 4.03 -20.44
CA LEU A 83 -7.90 2.90 -21.22
C LEU A 83 -8.90 1.74 -21.43
N PRO A 84 -10.14 2.00 -21.90
CA PRO A 84 -11.21 1.00 -21.96
C PRO A 84 -10.80 -0.24 -22.78
N GLY A 85 -11.18 -1.43 -22.29
CA GLY A 85 -10.90 -2.72 -22.90
C GLY A 85 -9.44 -3.18 -22.81
N THR A 86 -8.56 -2.43 -22.13
CA THR A 86 -7.15 -2.80 -22.01
C THR A 86 -6.88 -3.64 -20.76
N PRO A 87 -5.89 -4.54 -20.81
CA PRO A 87 -5.48 -5.30 -19.63
C PRO A 87 -4.68 -4.44 -18.64
N VAL A 88 -4.88 -4.72 -17.35
CA VAL A 88 -4.17 -4.13 -16.22
C VAL A 88 -3.55 -5.22 -15.34
N LEU A 89 -2.24 -5.11 -15.09
CA LEU A 89 -1.54 -5.98 -14.15
C LEU A 89 -1.82 -5.48 -12.73
N SER A 90 -2.38 -6.32 -11.88
CA SER A 90 -2.89 -5.97 -10.56
C SER A 90 -2.10 -6.66 -9.47
N PHE A 91 -1.73 -5.93 -8.42
CA PHE A 91 -1.09 -6.49 -7.24
C PHE A 91 -1.36 -5.65 -5.99
N GLY A 92 -1.05 -6.23 -4.83
CA GLY A 92 -1.12 -5.59 -3.51
C GLY A 92 -0.04 -6.13 -2.60
N THR A 93 -0.04 -5.69 -1.34
CA THR A 93 0.84 -6.23 -0.29
C THR A 93 0.02 -6.79 0.87
N ALA A 94 0.68 -7.34 1.88
CA ALA A 94 0.03 -7.59 3.16
C ALA A 94 -0.37 -6.28 3.87
N GLY A 95 -1.37 -6.34 4.76
CA GLY A 95 -1.74 -5.25 5.65
C GLY A 95 -2.69 -4.20 5.04
N CYS A 96 -3.25 -3.32 5.88
CA CYS A 96 -4.11 -2.20 5.48
C CYS A 96 -4.23 -1.15 6.61
N ASN A 97 -4.36 0.13 6.28
CA ASN A 97 -4.60 1.21 7.26
C ASN A 97 -6.07 1.31 7.72
N LEU A 98 -6.97 0.52 7.12
CA LEU A 98 -8.36 0.34 7.54
C LEU A 98 -8.60 -1.05 8.17
N ALA A 99 -9.72 -1.17 8.87
CA ALA A 99 -10.19 -2.39 9.50
C ALA A 99 -11.64 -2.73 9.14
N CYS A 100 -11.96 -2.65 7.85
CA CYS A 100 -13.25 -3.01 7.27
C CYS A 100 -13.68 -4.43 7.70
N LYS A 101 -14.82 -4.52 8.41
CA LYS A 101 -15.46 -5.79 8.80
C LYS A 101 -16.01 -6.58 7.60
N PHE A 102 -16.18 -5.90 6.47
CA PHE A 102 -16.67 -6.44 5.19
C PHE A 102 -15.56 -6.57 4.15
N CYS A 103 -14.28 -6.60 4.57
CA CYS A 103 -13.18 -6.72 3.62
C CYS A 103 -13.23 -8.07 2.89
N GLN A 104 -13.28 -8.02 1.56
CA GLN A 104 -13.27 -9.22 0.71
C GLN A 104 -11.87 -9.87 0.67
N ASN A 105 -10.81 -9.07 0.75
CA ASN A 105 -9.41 -9.51 0.78
C ASN A 105 -8.87 -9.49 2.23
N TRP A 106 -9.68 -9.94 3.19
CA TRP A 106 -9.35 -9.88 4.62
C TRP A 106 -8.13 -10.75 4.96
N ASP A 107 -7.97 -11.85 4.25
CA ASP A 107 -6.85 -12.79 4.32
C ASP A 107 -5.51 -12.07 4.07
N ILE A 108 -5.45 -11.18 3.09
CA ILE A 108 -4.24 -10.39 2.77
C ILE A 108 -4.16 -9.13 3.67
N SER A 109 -5.25 -8.38 3.78
CA SER A 109 -5.26 -7.07 4.47
C SER A 109 -5.16 -7.14 5.99
N LYS A 110 -5.51 -8.29 6.59
CA LYS A 110 -5.30 -8.61 8.01
C LYS A 110 -4.13 -9.56 8.23
N SER A 111 -3.44 -9.97 7.17
CA SER A 111 -2.26 -10.81 7.29
C SER A 111 -1.21 -10.08 8.12
N ARG A 112 -0.73 -10.80 9.14
CA ARG A 112 0.54 -10.50 9.79
C ARG A 112 1.67 -11.30 9.17
N GLU A 113 1.37 -12.25 8.30
CA GLU A 113 2.34 -13.07 7.58
C GLU A 113 2.83 -12.24 6.38
N LEU A 114 4.03 -11.68 6.52
CA LEU A 114 4.76 -11.08 5.40
C LEU A 114 5.30 -12.15 4.43
N ASP A 115 5.25 -13.42 4.83
CA ASP A 115 5.86 -14.54 4.12
C ASP A 115 4.85 -15.60 3.68
N THR A 116 4.69 -15.70 2.35
CA THR A 116 4.62 -16.95 1.51
C THR A 116 4.11 -16.69 0.08
N LEU A 117 3.94 -15.42 -0.33
CA LEU A 117 3.62 -15.04 -1.71
C LEU A 117 4.62 -14.04 -2.32
N MET A 118 5.87 -14.01 -1.82
CA MET A 118 6.91 -13.14 -2.36
C MET A 118 7.45 -13.69 -3.69
N ASP A 119 6.66 -13.56 -4.74
CA ASP A 119 7.26 -13.38 -6.07
C ASP A 119 8.12 -12.12 -6.01
N GLN A 120 9.32 -12.15 -6.62
CA GLN A 120 10.17 -10.97 -6.70
C GLN A 120 9.41 -9.85 -7.40
N ALA A 121 9.21 -8.75 -6.67
CA ALA A 121 8.35 -7.66 -7.09
C ALA A 121 9.14 -6.34 -7.14
N GLU A 122 10.40 -6.37 -7.55
CA GLU A 122 11.15 -5.13 -7.74
C GLU A 122 10.41 -4.20 -8.73
N PRO A 123 10.43 -2.87 -8.53
CA PRO A 123 9.71 -1.93 -9.39
C PRO A 123 9.91 -2.14 -10.88
N SER A 124 11.16 -2.38 -11.29
CA SER A 124 11.54 -2.63 -12.69
C SER A 124 11.00 -3.96 -13.23
N LEU A 125 10.93 -4.99 -12.38
CA LEU A 125 10.37 -6.30 -12.74
C LEU A 125 8.86 -6.20 -12.96
N ILE A 126 8.13 -5.45 -12.12
CA ILE A 126 6.69 -5.21 -12.31
C ILE A 126 6.43 -4.47 -13.63
N ALA A 127 7.18 -3.39 -13.87
CA ALA A 127 7.03 -2.61 -15.10
C ALA A 127 7.34 -3.48 -16.34
N HIS A 128 8.41 -4.27 -16.28
CA HIS A 128 8.77 -5.19 -17.36
C HIS A 128 7.71 -6.26 -17.59
N ALA A 129 7.21 -6.88 -16.51
CA ALA A 129 6.14 -7.87 -16.59
C ALA A 129 4.87 -7.29 -17.22
N ALA A 130 4.47 -6.07 -16.81
CA ALA A 130 3.33 -5.38 -17.42
C ALA A 130 3.53 -5.16 -18.92
N SER A 131 4.72 -4.72 -19.35
CA SER A 131 5.04 -4.56 -20.78
C SER A 131 5.02 -5.89 -21.53
N GLN A 132 5.59 -6.96 -20.98
CA GLN A 132 5.62 -8.30 -21.60
C GLN A 132 4.21 -8.89 -21.73
N LEU A 133 3.37 -8.68 -20.73
CA LEU A 133 1.96 -9.11 -20.72
C LEU A 133 1.05 -8.17 -21.52
N GLN A 134 1.61 -7.17 -22.22
CA GLN A 134 0.90 -6.17 -23.01
C GLN A 134 -0.14 -5.39 -22.20
N CYS A 135 0.05 -5.28 -20.88
CA CYS A 135 -0.76 -4.47 -20.00
C CYS A 135 -0.50 -2.99 -20.28
N ARG A 136 -1.59 -2.21 -20.42
CA ARG A 136 -1.48 -0.76 -20.62
C ARG A 136 -1.33 -0.01 -19.30
N SER A 137 -1.60 -0.69 -18.19
CA SER A 137 -1.46 -0.14 -16.85
C SER A 137 -1.09 -1.19 -15.80
N VAL A 138 -0.61 -0.73 -14.66
CA VAL A 138 -0.44 -1.47 -13.41
C VAL A 138 -1.37 -0.88 -12.35
N ALA A 139 -2.10 -1.72 -11.62
CA ALA A 139 -3.00 -1.33 -10.55
C ALA A 139 -2.51 -1.81 -9.18
N PHE A 140 -2.29 -0.86 -8.28
CA PHE A 140 -2.09 -1.11 -6.85
C PHE A 140 -3.47 -1.27 -6.19
N THR A 141 -3.77 -2.48 -5.70
CA THR A 141 -5.12 -2.91 -5.29
C THR A 141 -5.05 -4.07 -4.29
N TYR A 142 -6.20 -4.69 -3.99
CA TYR A 142 -6.43 -5.76 -2.99
C TYR A 142 -6.40 -5.28 -1.55
N ASN A 143 -5.39 -4.47 -1.20
CA ASN A 143 -5.33 -3.66 0.00
C ASN A 143 -5.16 -2.17 -0.37
N ASP A 144 -4.92 -1.30 0.63
CA ASP A 144 -4.75 0.13 0.37
C ASP A 144 -3.28 0.47 0.05
N PRO A 145 -2.97 1.03 -1.13
CA PRO A 145 -1.60 1.27 -1.55
C PRO A 145 -0.89 2.42 -0.84
N VAL A 146 -1.63 3.23 -0.07
CA VAL A 146 -1.04 4.26 0.79
C VAL A 146 -0.05 3.65 1.78
N ILE A 147 -0.29 2.42 2.28
CA ILE A 147 0.57 1.86 3.33
C ILE A 147 1.98 1.49 2.83
N PHE A 148 2.08 1.15 1.54
CA PHE A 148 3.35 0.87 0.84
C PHE A 148 3.77 2.01 -0.09
N HIS A 149 3.49 3.24 0.35
CA HIS A 149 3.71 4.52 -0.36
C HIS A 149 4.98 4.59 -1.21
N GLU A 150 6.15 4.34 -0.63
CA GLU A 150 7.44 4.48 -1.32
C GLU A 150 7.55 3.48 -2.48
N TYR A 151 7.16 2.23 -2.22
CA TYR A 151 7.18 1.18 -3.23
C TYR A 151 6.18 1.41 -4.36
N ALA A 152 4.96 1.86 -4.05
CA ALA A 152 3.98 2.21 -5.08
C ALA A 152 4.46 3.35 -5.98
N ILE A 153 5.14 4.36 -5.41
CA ILE A 153 5.73 5.47 -6.17
C ILE A 153 6.85 4.96 -7.09
N ASP A 154 7.76 4.14 -6.57
CA ASP A 154 8.89 3.63 -7.36
C ASP A 154 8.39 2.73 -8.51
N VAL A 155 7.39 1.88 -8.26
CA VAL A 155 6.75 1.08 -9.31
C VAL A 155 6.09 1.99 -10.36
N ALA A 156 5.38 3.04 -9.93
CA ALA A 156 4.75 3.98 -10.86
C ALA A 156 5.77 4.73 -11.73
N GLN A 157 6.94 5.07 -11.15
CA GLN A 157 8.04 5.66 -11.90
C GLN A 157 8.61 4.69 -12.94
N ALA A 158 8.91 3.45 -12.53
CA ALA A 158 9.41 2.40 -13.44
C ALA A 158 8.40 2.08 -14.56
N CYS A 159 7.10 2.08 -14.27
CA CYS A 159 6.05 1.89 -15.29
C CYS A 159 6.07 3.02 -16.32
N ARG A 160 6.22 4.28 -15.87
CA ARG A 160 6.26 5.46 -16.73
C ARG A 160 7.43 5.42 -17.72
N GLU A 161 8.59 4.92 -17.29
CA GLU A 161 9.76 4.72 -18.17
C GLU A 161 9.47 3.73 -19.32
N GLN A 162 8.50 2.83 -19.15
CA GLN A 162 8.08 1.86 -20.16
C GLN A 162 6.77 2.24 -20.87
N GLY A 163 6.23 3.45 -20.62
CA GLY A 163 4.96 3.88 -21.19
C GLY A 163 3.73 3.13 -20.66
N VAL A 164 3.85 2.51 -19.48
CA VAL A 164 2.76 1.82 -18.76
C VAL A 164 2.18 2.78 -17.71
N CYS A 165 0.86 2.92 -17.68
CA CYS A 165 0.19 3.80 -16.71
C CYS A 165 0.11 3.19 -15.31
N ALA A 166 0.16 4.03 -14.27
CA ALA A 166 0.00 3.63 -12.88
C ALA A 166 -1.41 3.96 -12.36
N VAL A 167 -2.07 3.00 -11.73
CA VAL A 167 -3.45 3.10 -11.21
C VAL A 167 -3.48 2.78 -9.72
N ALA A 168 -4.14 3.62 -8.92
CA ALA A 168 -4.37 3.33 -7.50
C ALA A 168 -5.86 3.05 -7.21
N VAL A 169 -6.16 1.91 -6.59
CA VAL A 169 -7.47 1.64 -5.97
C VAL A 169 -7.30 1.79 -4.46
N SER A 170 -7.85 2.84 -3.87
CA SER A 170 -7.53 3.24 -2.49
C SER A 170 -8.78 3.67 -1.72
N ALA A 171 -8.76 3.55 -0.40
CA ALA A 171 -9.74 4.16 0.48
C ALA A 171 -9.48 5.67 0.70
N GLY A 172 -8.39 6.22 0.16
CA GLY A 172 -8.06 7.64 0.28
C GLY A 172 -7.63 8.07 1.69
N TYR A 173 -7.34 7.11 2.58
CA TYR A 173 -7.07 7.37 3.99
C TYR A 173 -5.60 7.77 4.22
N VAL A 174 -5.24 8.98 3.78
CA VAL A 174 -3.87 9.50 3.72
C VAL A 174 -3.81 10.96 4.18
N CYS A 175 -2.74 11.35 4.86
CA CYS A 175 -2.55 12.73 5.34
C CYS A 175 -2.24 13.71 4.19
N PRO A 176 -2.47 15.04 4.36
CA PRO A 176 -2.38 16.00 3.25
C PRO A 176 -1.04 16.03 2.49
N ALA A 177 0.09 15.99 3.20
CA ALA A 177 1.41 16.02 2.58
C ALA A 177 1.74 14.73 1.79
N PRO A 178 1.67 13.52 2.38
CA PRO A 178 1.88 12.28 1.63
C PRO A 178 0.86 12.10 0.51
N ARG A 179 -0.39 12.54 0.69
CA ARG A 179 -1.43 12.50 -0.35
C ARG A 179 -0.99 13.21 -1.64
N ALA A 180 -0.42 14.41 -1.50
CA ALA A 180 0.00 15.22 -2.64
C ALA A 180 1.19 14.60 -3.40
N GLU A 181 2.06 13.88 -2.71
CA GLU A 181 3.16 13.13 -3.34
C GLU A 181 2.64 11.85 -3.99
N PHE A 182 1.89 11.04 -3.25
CA PHE A 182 1.41 9.72 -3.70
C PHE A 182 0.62 9.82 -5.00
N TYR A 183 -0.42 10.67 -5.01
CA TYR A 183 -1.30 10.77 -6.18
C TYR A 183 -0.70 11.55 -7.34
N ARG A 184 0.41 12.29 -7.15
CA ARG A 184 1.15 12.89 -8.27
C ARG A 184 1.80 11.83 -9.15
N SER A 185 2.12 10.67 -8.59
CA SER A 185 2.76 9.57 -9.31
C SER A 185 1.77 8.71 -10.10
N MET A 186 0.46 8.82 -9.81
CA MET A 186 -0.60 8.00 -10.40
C MET A 186 -1.24 8.67 -11.61
N ASP A 187 -1.56 7.89 -12.65
CA ASP A 187 -2.23 8.38 -13.86
C ASP A 187 -3.76 8.28 -13.75
N ALA A 188 -4.28 7.35 -12.94
CA ALA A 188 -5.69 7.28 -12.55
C ALA A 188 -5.88 6.73 -11.13
N VAL A 189 -6.98 7.12 -10.49
CA VAL A 189 -7.27 6.74 -9.10
C VAL A 189 -8.76 6.44 -8.94
N ASN A 190 -9.08 5.30 -8.34
CA ASN A 190 -10.40 5.01 -7.80
C ASN A 190 -10.36 5.15 -6.27
N ILE A 191 -11.20 6.04 -5.72
CA ILE A 191 -11.33 6.24 -4.28
C ILE A 191 -12.64 5.59 -3.78
N ASP A 192 -12.50 4.59 -2.92
CA ASP A 192 -13.65 3.90 -2.33
C ASP A 192 -14.26 4.71 -1.18
N LEU A 193 -15.31 5.48 -1.50
CA LEU A 193 -16.19 6.04 -0.48
C LEU A 193 -17.12 4.94 0.06
N LYS A 194 -16.92 4.54 1.32
CA LYS A 194 -17.60 3.35 1.89
C LYS A 194 -18.97 3.67 2.50
N ALA A 195 -19.17 4.92 2.91
CA ALA A 195 -20.44 5.48 3.39
C ALA A 195 -20.36 7.02 3.45
N PHE A 196 -21.49 7.67 3.71
CA PHE A 196 -21.56 9.11 3.99
C PHE A 196 -21.74 9.42 5.49
N SER A 197 -21.27 8.53 6.37
CA SER A 197 -21.49 8.62 7.82
C SER A 197 -20.23 8.29 8.61
N GLU A 198 -19.90 9.16 9.55
CA GLU A 198 -18.81 8.96 10.52
C GLU A 198 -19.03 7.72 11.39
N ASP A 199 -20.28 7.43 11.79
CA ASP A 199 -20.60 6.25 12.61
C ASP A 199 -20.31 4.94 11.84
N PHE A 200 -20.57 4.93 10.53
CA PHE A 200 -20.22 3.79 9.68
C PHE A 200 -18.70 3.57 9.63
N TYR A 201 -17.94 4.65 9.37
CA TYR A 201 -16.48 4.58 9.31
C TYR A 201 -15.91 4.10 10.65
N TYR A 202 -16.35 4.70 11.76
CA TYR A 202 -15.86 4.31 13.07
C TYR A 202 -16.18 2.84 13.42
N ARG A 203 -17.42 2.40 13.22
CA ARG A 203 -17.86 1.06 13.65
C ARG A 203 -17.47 -0.06 12.71
N LEU A 204 -17.44 0.19 11.40
CA LEU A 204 -17.30 -0.86 10.39
C LEU A 204 -15.96 -0.84 9.67
N THR A 205 -15.28 0.30 9.57
CA THR A 205 -13.93 0.39 8.98
C THR A 205 -12.86 0.68 10.03
N GLY A 206 -13.28 1.01 11.26
CA GLY A 206 -12.39 1.41 12.33
C GLY A 206 -11.62 2.68 12.01
N SER A 207 -12.08 3.52 11.07
CA SER A 207 -11.43 4.76 10.64
C SER A 207 -12.39 5.94 10.77
N HIS A 208 -12.00 7.12 10.29
CA HIS A 208 -12.84 8.32 10.23
C HIS A 208 -13.12 8.69 8.77
N LEU A 209 -14.22 9.41 8.52
CA LEU A 209 -14.56 9.93 7.19
C LEU A 209 -13.67 11.12 6.79
#